data_AF-A0A832UY53-F1
#
_entry.id   AF-A0A832UY53-F1
#
_cell.length_a   1.000
_cell.length_b   1.000
_cell.length_c   1.000
_cell.angle_alpha   90.00
_cell.angle_beta   90.00
_cell.angle_gamma   90.00
#
_symmetry.space_group_name_H-M   'P 1'
#
loop_
_entity.id
_entity.type
_entity.pdbx_description
1 polymer ?
#
loop_
_entity_poly.entity_id
_entity_poly.type
_entity_poly.pdbx_seq_one_letter_code
_entity_poly.pdbx_strand_id
1 'polypeptide(L)'
;MALPILEVIRWKRLYYFSLFAFIISVVLFKLSPVISAIFMFSMLSWWTLLPGRISPYLMEINIGDFFTVMIALYIGPIEGAIFGFLNIWAGPIFGKAERLQLTSRISIVAIVATLLVPTIYNLTGQSVLYTLYGYSISFYTIHLASSLMISRRAFLNVMKFSLIALPMAFITNKAYLSVFGEFSGWIAGSGIGIGSEMILATGGLMLFFSLMNFREFLIQKTGSGSPLLKSEKHI
;
A
#
# COMPACT_ATOMS: atom_id res chain seq x y z
N MET A 1 2.36 -25.03 -4.91
CA MET A 1 1.05 -24.97 -5.58
C MET A 1 0.69 -23.50 -5.68
N ALA A 2 0.85 -22.89 -6.85
CA ALA A 2 0.48 -21.49 -7.04
C ALA A 2 -1.05 -21.45 -7.21
N LEU A 3 -1.75 -20.82 -6.28
CA LEU A 3 -3.17 -20.52 -6.48
C LEU A 3 -3.25 -19.57 -7.69
N PRO A 4 -4.14 -19.79 -8.67
CA PRO A 4 -4.35 -18.83 -9.75
C PRO A 4 -4.58 -17.43 -9.16
N ILE A 5 -4.08 -16.38 -9.82
CA ILE A 5 -4.12 -14.98 -9.32
C ILE A 5 -5.56 -14.56 -8.91
N LEU A 6 -6.57 -15.12 -9.57
CA LEU A 6 -8.00 -14.95 -9.27
C LEU A 6 -8.43 -15.49 -7.89
N GLU A 7 -7.70 -16.45 -7.34
CA GLU A 7 -7.98 -17.03 -6.05
C GLU A 7 -7.37 -16.26 -4.88
N VAL A 8 -6.31 -15.49 -5.11
CA VAL A 8 -5.57 -14.79 -4.05
C VAL A 8 -6.23 -13.46 -3.68
N ILE A 9 -6.85 -12.78 -4.65
CA ILE A 9 -7.41 -11.42 -4.52
C ILE A 9 -8.93 -11.44 -4.65
N ARG A 10 -9.64 -10.70 -3.79
CA ARG A 10 -11.08 -10.43 -3.85
C ARG A 10 -11.33 -9.16 -4.67
N TRP A 11 -11.18 -9.24 -5.98
CA TRP A 11 -11.24 -8.11 -6.92
C TRP A 11 -12.46 -7.19 -6.73
N LYS A 12 -13.66 -7.75 -6.54
CA LYS A 12 -14.87 -6.96 -6.28
C LYS A 12 -14.74 -6.08 -5.02
N ARG A 13 -14.16 -6.62 -3.94
CA ARG A 13 -13.98 -5.87 -2.69
C ARG A 13 -12.94 -4.77 -2.86
N LEU A 14 -11.83 -5.05 -3.55
CA LEU A 14 -10.83 -4.04 -3.85
C LEU A 14 -11.42 -2.88 -4.66
N TYR A 15 -12.22 -3.18 -5.68
CA TYR A 15 -12.89 -2.16 -6.50
C TYR A 15 -13.81 -1.27 -5.66
N TYR A 16 -14.76 -1.85 -4.92
CA TYR A 16 -15.70 -1.05 -4.12
C TYR A 16 -15.01 -0.30 -2.99
N PHE A 17 -13.99 -0.90 -2.37
CA PHE A 17 -13.22 -0.23 -1.31
C PHE A 17 -12.42 0.95 -1.86
N SER A 18 -11.80 0.79 -3.02
CA SER A 18 -11.13 1.90 -3.73
C SER A 18 -12.14 2.97 -4.14
N LEU A 19 -13.33 2.59 -4.62
CA LEU A 19 -14.37 3.54 -5.06
C LEU A 19 -14.89 4.35 -3.88
N PHE A 20 -15.10 3.70 -2.74
CA PHE A 20 -15.48 4.36 -1.51
C PHE A 20 -14.41 5.37 -1.05
N ALA A 21 -13.13 4.97 -1.04
CA ALA A 21 -12.03 5.86 -0.70
C ALA A 21 -11.94 7.06 -1.67
N PHE A 22 -12.20 6.86 -2.96
CA PHE A 22 -12.23 7.92 -3.96
C PHE A 22 -13.37 8.91 -3.72
N ILE A 23 -14.59 8.42 -3.47
CA ILE A 23 -15.73 9.30 -3.19
C ILE A 23 -15.45 10.11 -1.92
N ILE A 24 -14.94 9.47 -0.87
CA ILE A 24 -14.56 10.16 0.37
C ILE A 24 -13.48 11.20 0.09
N SER A 25 -12.45 10.90 -0.69
CA SER A 25 -11.41 11.87 -0.98
C SER A 25 -11.97 13.09 -1.72
N VAL A 26 -12.83 12.89 -2.71
CA VAL A 26 -13.50 14.00 -3.43
C VAL A 26 -14.33 14.87 -2.49
N VAL A 27 -15.10 14.26 -1.58
CA VAL A 27 -15.91 15.01 -0.60
C VAL A 27 -15.01 15.77 0.38
N LEU A 28 -13.99 15.10 0.91
CA LEU A 28 -13.05 15.68 1.86
C LEU A 28 -12.11 16.69 1.21
N PHE A 29 -11.97 16.73 -0.11
CA PHE A 29 -11.06 17.64 -0.79
C PHE A 29 -11.28 19.11 -0.37
N LYS A 30 -12.54 19.54 -0.23
CA LYS A 30 -12.87 20.90 0.20
C LYS A 30 -12.81 21.11 1.72
N LEU A 31 -12.91 20.04 2.51
CA LEU A 31 -12.98 20.10 3.98
C LEU A 31 -11.61 19.93 4.62
N SER A 32 -10.82 18.98 4.13
CA SER A 32 -9.46 18.67 4.54
C SER A 32 -8.68 18.08 3.36
N PRO A 33 -7.95 18.92 2.61
CA PRO A 33 -7.10 18.47 1.50
C PRO A 33 -6.07 17.41 1.92
N VAL A 34 -5.59 17.48 3.16
CA VAL A 34 -4.65 16.51 3.75
C VAL A 34 -5.27 15.11 3.80
N ILE A 35 -6.47 15.00 4.39
CA ILE A 35 -7.13 13.70 4.53
C ILE A 35 -7.52 13.17 3.15
N SER A 36 -7.95 14.04 2.24
CA SER A 36 -8.17 13.68 0.83
C SER A 36 -6.91 13.05 0.21
N ALA A 37 -5.75 13.71 0.34
CA ALA A 37 -4.49 13.19 -0.19
C ALA A 37 -4.12 11.83 0.42
N ILE A 38 -4.30 11.65 1.74
CA ILE A 38 -4.08 10.38 2.45
C ILE A 38 -4.92 9.25 1.82
N PHE A 39 -6.22 9.47 1.58
CA PHE A 39 -7.07 8.45 0.94
C PHE A 39 -6.63 8.13 -0.48
N MET A 40 -6.19 9.12 -1.24
CA MET A 40 -5.79 8.96 -2.63
C MET A 40 -4.46 8.22 -2.78
N PHE A 41 -3.46 8.57 -1.95
CA PHE A 41 -2.21 7.81 -1.86
C PHE A 41 -2.48 6.39 -1.35
N SER A 42 -3.46 6.21 -0.44
CA SER A 42 -3.79 4.89 0.09
C SER A 42 -4.36 4.00 -1.00
N MET A 43 -5.26 4.54 -1.83
CA MET A 43 -5.75 3.82 -3.00
C MET A 43 -4.62 3.38 -3.92
N LEU A 44 -3.74 4.30 -4.33
CA LEU A 44 -2.60 3.97 -5.19
C LEU A 44 -1.74 2.86 -4.57
N SER A 45 -1.48 2.96 -3.27
CA SER A 45 -0.70 1.95 -2.55
C SER A 45 -1.39 0.59 -2.49
N TRP A 46 -2.71 0.53 -2.28
CA TRP A 46 -3.46 -0.73 -2.28
C TRP A 46 -3.39 -1.45 -3.63
N TRP A 47 -3.36 -0.71 -4.73
CA TRP A 47 -3.17 -1.29 -6.06
C TRP A 47 -1.73 -1.80 -6.27
N THR A 48 -0.72 -1.08 -5.78
CA THR A 48 0.68 -1.57 -5.83
C THR A 48 0.99 -2.68 -4.84
N LEU A 49 0.10 -2.96 -3.89
CA LEU A 49 0.22 -4.08 -2.95
C LEU A 49 -0.12 -5.42 -3.61
N LEU A 50 -0.86 -5.43 -4.73
CA LEU A 50 -1.33 -6.67 -5.38
C LEU A 50 -0.21 -7.62 -5.81
N PRO A 51 0.90 -7.16 -6.44
CA PRO A 51 2.06 -8.02 -6.73
C PRO A 51 2.60 -8.72 -5.47
N GLY A 52 2.70 -7.98 -4.35
CA GLY A 52 3.11 -8.51 -3.05
C GLY A 52 2.18 -9.58 -2.47
N ARG A 53 0.91 -9.61 -2.92
CA ARG A 53 -0.06 -10.65 -2.55
C ARG A 53 0.09 -11.90 -3.40
N ILE A 54 0.52 -11.77 -4.65
CA ILE A 54 0.84 -12.90 -5.53
C ILE A 54 2.13 -13.58 -5.06
N SER A 55 3.13 -12.79 -4.67
CA SER A 55 4.41 -13.27 -4.16
C SER A 55 4.93 -12.36 -3.05
N PRO A 56 5.25 -12.89 -1.85
CA PRO A 56 5.83 -12.09 -0.77
C PRO A 56 7.12 -11.36 -1.17
N TYR A 57 7.90 -11.91 -2.10
CA TYR A 57 9.15 -11.29 -2.58
C TYR A 57 8.92 -10.00 -3.38
N LEU A 58 7.69 -9.79 -3.87
CA LEU A 58 7.28 -8.58 -4.59
C LEU A 58 6.63 -7.54 -3.68
N MET A 59 6.60 -7.79 -2.36
CA MET A 59 5.97 -6.88 -1.40
C MET A 59 6.64 -5.49 -1.38
N GLU A 60 7.94 -5.43 -1.63
CA GLU A 60 8.73 -4.19 -1.70
C GLU A 60 8.44 -3.33 -2.93
N ILE A 61 7.64 -3.85 -3.88
CA ILE A 61 7.09 -3.07 -5.01
C ILE A 61 5.90 -2.21 -4.55
N ASN A 62 5.39 -2.42 -3.34
CA ASN A 62 4.38 -1.55 -2.79
C ASN A 62 4.98 -0.17 -2.47
N ILE A 63 4.43 0.88 -3.07
CA ILE A 63 4.85 2.27 -2.83
C ILE A 63 4.41 2.81 -1.46
N GLY A 64 3.67 2.01 -0.70
CA GLY A 64 3.09 2.37 0.58
C GLY A 64 4.10 2.85 1.61
N ASP A 65 5.19 2.12 1.78
CA ASP A 65 6.21 2.45 2.77
C ASP A 65 6.92 3.76 2.39
N PHE A 66 7.16 3.97 1.09
CA PHE A 66 7.67 5.23 0.56
C PHE A 66 6.75 6.40 0.91
N PHE A 67 5.46 6.33 0.59
CA PHE A 67 4.52 7.42 0.91
C PHE A 67 4.30 7.59 2.41
N THR A 68 4.38 6.53 3.20
CA THR A 68 4.33 6.59 4.66
C THR A 68 5.43 7.51 5.19
N VAL A 69 6.67 7.32 4.71
CA VAL A 69 7.80 8.16 5.10
C VAL A 69 7.65 9.59 4.56
N MET A 70 7.23 9.78 3.30
CA MET A 70 7.05 11.13 2.74
C MET A 70 5.99 11.93 3.50
N ILE A 71 4.84 11.33 3.82
CA ILE A 71 3.79 11.97 4.61
C ILE A 71 4.32 12.29 6.02
N ALA A 72 5.06 11.36 6.64
CA ALA A 72 5.66 11.59 7.95
C ALA A 72 6.63 12.78 7.99
N LEU A 73 7.41 12.97 6.92
CA LEU A 73 8.38 14.06 6.81
C LEU A 73 7.75 15.41 6.46
N TYR A 74 6.79 15.42 5.53
CA TYR A 74 6.31 16.67 4.92
C TYR A 74 4.96 17.14 5.44
N ILE A 75 4.16 16.25 6.03
CA ILE A 75 2.85 16.59 6.59
C ILE A 75 2.91 16.47 8.10
N GLY A 76 3.32 15.31 8.60
CA GLY A 76 3.52 15.09 10.02
C GLY A 76 3.60 13.60 10.38
N PRO A 77 4.31 13.25 11.47
CA PRO A 77 4.55 11.87 11.85
C PRO A 77 3.27 11.12 12.22
N ILE A 78 2.25 11.82 12.73
CA ILE A 78 0.95 11.23 13.09
C ILE A 78 0.18 10.86 11.82
N GLU A 79 0.13 11.76 10.84
CA GLU A 79 -0.51 11.56 9.55
C GLU A 79 0.14 10.41 8.79
N GLY A 80 1.47 10.35 8.81
CA GLY A 80 2.24 9.24 8.25
C GLY A 80 1.90 7.92 8.94
N ALA A 81 1.80 7.90 10.27
CA ALA A 81 1.46 6.70 11.03
C ALA A 81 0.03 6.21 10.72
N ILE A 82 -0.94 7.13 10.61
CA ILE A 82 -2.31 6.82 10.21
C ILE A 82 -2.33 6.23 8.80
N PHE A 83 -1.62 6.85 7.86
CA PHE A 83 -1.50 6.36 6.49
C PHE A 83 -0.90 4.94 6.44
N GLY A 84 0.24 4.73 7.09
CA GLY A 84 0.91 3.42 7.13
C GLY A 84 0.03 2.34 7.77
N PHE A 85 -0.69 2.69 8.84
CA PHE A 85 -1.68 1.81 9.45
C PHE A 85 -2.77 1.41 8.44
N LEU A 86 -3.43 2.39 7.81
CA LEU A 86 -4.53 2.15 6.88
C LEU A 86 -4.07 1.32 5.68
N ASN A 87 -2.86 1.57 5.20
CA ASN A 87 -2.32 0.87 4.06
C ASN A 87 -2.13 -0.63 4.31
N ILE A 88 -1.59 -1.00 5.47
CA ILE A 88 -1.42 -2.41 5.85
C ILE A 88 -2.76 -3.02 6.24
N TRP A 89 -3.58 -2.28 7.00
CA TRP A 89 -4.86 -2.78 7.52
C TRP A 89 -5.90 -3.07 6.43
N ALA A 90 -5.78 -2.43 5.27
CA ALA A 90 -6.63 -2.73 4.12
C ALA A 90 -6.41 -4.15 3.55
N GLY A 91 -5.26 -4.78 3.80
CA GLY A 91 -4.90 -6.10 3.25
C GLY A 91 -5.99 -7.17 3.39
N PRO A 92 -6.48 -7.50 4.59
CA PRO A 92 -7.56 -8.47 4.83
C PRO A 92 -8.89 -8.21 4.10
N ILE A 93 -9.14 -6.97 3.68
CA ILE A 93 -10.37 -6.61 2.97
C ILE A 93 -10.39 -7.31 1.61
N PHE A 94 -9.27 -7.29 0.90
CA PHE A 94 -9.14 -7.84 -0.44
C PHE A 94 -8.21 -9.05 -0.58
N GLY A 95 -7.29 -9.32 0.34
CA GLY A 95 -6.47 -10.53 0.37
C GLY A 95 -7.24 -11.72 0.98
N LYS A 96 -7.33 -12.86 0.28
CA LYS A 96 -8.02 -14.05 0.83
C LYS A 96 -7.20 -14.79 1.89
N ALA A 97 -5.87 -14.78 1.77
CA ALA A 97 -4.96 -15.54 2.63
C ALA A 97 -4.52 -14.78 3.89
N GLU A 98 -4.90 -13.51 4.03
CA GLU A 98 -4.44 -12.67 5.13
C GLU A 98 -5.23 -12.88 6.42
N ARG A 99 -4.49 -13.02 7.51
CA ARG A 99 -5.06 -13.13 8.86
C ARG A 99 -5.07 -11.75 9.50
N LEU A 100 -6.25 -11.30 9.92
CA LEU A 100 -6.44 -10.03 10.64
C LEU A 100 -5.44 -9.84 11.80
N GLN A 101 -5.19 -10.89 12.59
CA GLN A 101 -4.25 -10.83 13.72
C GLN A 101 -2.82 -10.49 13.30
N LEU A 102 -2.35 -11.03 12.17
CA LEU A 102 -1.01 -10.74 11.65
C LEU A 102 -0.98 -9.32 11.10
N THR A 103 -2.00 -8.93 10.33
CA THR A 103 -2.12 -7.58 9.76
C THR A 103 -2.13 -6.52 10.86
N SER A 104 -2.97 -6.65 11.90
CA SER A 104 -3.03 -5.68 13.00
C SER A 104 -1.68 -5.51 13.70
N ARG A 105 -0.91 -6.60 13.86
CA ARG A 105 0.43 -6.53 14.44
C ARG A 105 1.39 -5.76 13.55
N ILE A 106 1.41 -6.08 12.26
CA ILE A 106 2.28 -5.39 11.29
C ILE A 106 1.87 -3.91 11.19
N SER A 107 0.59 -3.57 11.30
CA SER A 107 0.14 -2.18 11.37
C SER A 107 0.67 -1.44 12.61
N ILE A 108 0.75 -2.09 13.78
CA ILE A 108 1.38 -1.51 14.97
C ILE A 108 2.87 -1.29 14.74
N VAL A 109 3.56 -2.26 14.13
CA VAL A 109 4.97 -2.13 13.76
C VAL A 109 5.17 -0.93 12.83
N ALA A 110 4.30 -0.76 11.84
CA ALA A 110 4.32 0.37 10.92
C ALA A 110 4.15 1.70 11.66
N ILE A 111 3.17 1.80 12.56
CA ILE A 111 2.97 3.01 13.39
C ILE A 111 4.24 3.36 14.14
N VAL A 112 4.82 2.40 14.87
CA VAL A 112 6.03 2.65 15.68
C VAL A 112 7.20 3.05 14.79
N ALA A 113 7.43 2.35 13.67
CA ALA A 113 8.49 2.69 12.73
C ALA A 113 8.30 4.09 12.12
N THR A 114 7.06 4.46 11.79
CA THR A 114 6.75 5.78 11.20
C THR A 114 6.95 6.91 12.20
N LEU A 115 6.59 6.70 13.47
CA LEU A 115 6.83 7.70 14.51
C LEU A 115 8.32 7.95 14.78
N LEU A 116 9.21 7.01 14.40
CA LEU A 116 10.66 7.18 14.47
C LEU A 116 11.24 7.97 13.29
N VAL A 117 10.48 8.18 12.20
CA VAL A 117 10.95 8.83 10.98
C VAL A 117 11.59 10.21 11.22
N PRO A 118 11.01 11.13 12.02
CA PRO A 118 11.65 12.42 12.30
C PRO A 118 13.01 12.29 12.97
N THR A 119 13.14 11.36 13.91
CA THR A 119 14.41 11.07 14.59
C THR A 119 15.45 10.52 13.62
N ILE A 120 15.05 9.58 12.76
CA ILE A 120 15.93 9.01 11.73
C ILE A 120 16.36 10.08 10.72
N TYR A 121 15.44 10.97 10.32
CA TYR A 121 15.74 12.08 9.42
C TYR A 121 16.79 13.03 9.97
N ASN A 122 16.67 13.37 11.27
CA ASN A 122 17.67 14.18 11.94
C ASN A 122 19.03 13.46 12.05
N LEU A 123 19.04 12.18 12.38
CA LEU A 123 20.27 11.38 12.50
C LEU A 123 20.99 11.17 11.17
N THR A 124 20.27 11.17 10.06
CA THR A 124 20.83 10.97 8.71
C THR A 124 21.22 12.27 8.01
N GLY A 125 21.27 13.38 8.75
CA GLY A 125 21.62 14.70 8.20
C GLY A 125 20.58 15.21 7.20
N GLN A 126 19.30 14.93 7.46
CA GLN A 126 18.16 15.35 6.62
C GLN A 126 18.18 14.76 5.21
N SER A 127 18.80 13.59 5.03
CA SER A 127 18.76 12.85 3.77
C SER A 127 17.50 11.99 3.69
N VAL A 128 16.61 12.32 2.75
CA VAL A 128 15.37 11.56 2.49
C VAL A 128 15.67 10.10 2.15
N LEU A 129 16.68 9.84 1.31
CA LEU A 129 17.05 8.48 0.90
C LEU A 129 17.51 7.64 2.10
N TYR A 130 18.40 8.18 2.93
CA TYR A 130 18.88 7.46 4.10
C TYR A 130 17.80 7.31 5.17
N THR A 131 16.81 8.20 5.19
CA THR A 131 15.63 8.08 6.05
C THR A 131 14.71 6.96 5.61
N LEU A 132 14.49 6.80 4.31
CA LEU A 132 13.77 5.63 3.77
C LEU A 132 14.46 4.32 4.15
N TYR A 133 15.79 4.26 4.04
CA TYR A 133 16.56 3.08 4.46
C TYR A 133 16.46 2.84 5.97
N GLY A 134 16.60 3.89 6.77
CA GLY A 134 16.46 3.82 8.22
C GLY A 134 15.07 3.35 8.64
N TYR A 135 14.02 3.85 7.97
CA TYR A 135 12.64 3.38 8.17
C TYR A 135 12.51 1.88 7.89
N SER A 136 12.98 1.39 6.73
CA SER A 136 12.92 -0.03 6.39
C SER A 136 13.67 -0.90 7.42
N ILE A 137 14.85 -0.46 7.86
CA ILE A 137 15.61 -1.15 8.93
C ILE A 137 14.81 -1.18 10.23
N SER A 138 14.26 -0.04 10.67
CA SER A 138 13.48 0.05 11.90
C SER A 138 12.23 -0.82 11.83
N PHE A 139 11.47 -0.74 10.74
CA PHE A 139 10.28 -1.57 10.52
C PHE A 139 10.59 -3.06 10.63
N TYR A 140 11.59 -3.55 9.90
CA TYR A 140 11.95 -4.96 9.91
C TYR A 140 12.53 -5.41 11.25
N THR A 141 13.28 -4.55 11.94
CA THR A 141 13.84 -4.84 13.27
C THR A 141 12.74 -4.97 14.31
N ILE A 142 11.79 -4.04 14.33
CA ILE A 142 10.64 -4.07 15.24
C ILE A 142 9.75 -5.28 14.91
N HIS A 143 9.52 -5.58 13.64
CA HIS A 143 8.77 -6.77 13.23
C HIS A 143 9.43 -8.05 13.72
N LEU A 144 10.75 -8.18 13.54
CA LEU A 144 11.54 -9.32 13.96
C LEU A 144 11.52 -9.49 15.49
N ALA A 145 11.69 -8.40 16.25
CA ALA A 145 11.55 -8.40 17.71
C ALA A 145 10.15 -8.83 18.16
N SER A 146 9.09 -8.28 17.54
CA SER A 146 7.70 -8.64 17.85
C SER A 146 7.37 -10.11 17.53
N SER A 147 8.08 -10.71 16.58
CA SER A 147 7.89 -12.10 16.15
C SER A 147 8.56 -13.09 17.09
N LEU A 148 9.67 -12.68 17.72
CA LEU A 148 10.34 -13.45 18.77
C LEU A 148 9.40 -13.71 19.96
N MET A 149 8.56 -12.74 20.29
CA MET A 149 7.57 -12.85 21.37
C MET A 149 6.43 -13.86 21.06
N ILE A 150 6.30 -14.34 19.82
CA ILE A 150 5.32 -15.37 19.45
C ILE A 150 5.93 -16.76 19.58
N SER A 151 6.97 -17.02 18.79
CA SER A 151 7.61 -18.32 18.69
C SER A 151 8.91 -18.22 17.91
N ARG A 152 9.83 -19.14 18.18
CA ARG A 152 11.08 -19.30 17.41
C ARG A 152 10.81 -19.52 15.91
N ARG A 153 9.74 -20.24 15.56
CA ARG A 153 9.39 -20.50 14.15
C ARG A 153 8.94 -19.22 13.43
N ALA A 154 8.11 -18.40 14.08
CA ALA A 154 7.69 -17.10 13.53
C ALA A 154 8.89 -16.18 13.32
N PHE A 155 9.77 -16.09 14.33
CA PHE A 155 11.02 -15.34 14.25
C PHE A 155 11.89 -15.76 13.05
N LEU A 156 12.16 -17.06 12.90
CA LEU A 156 13.00 -17.56 11.80
C LEU A 156 12.38 -17.29 10.42
N ASN A 157 11.05 -17.35 10.31
CA ASN A 157 10.35 -17.02 9.07
C ASN A 157 10.47 -15.52 8.73
N VAL A 158 10.28 -14.63 9.70
CA VAL A 158 10.46 -13.19 9.49
C VAL A 158 11.92 -12.86 9.15
N MET A 159 12.89 -13.46 9.84
CA MET A 159 14.31 -13.32 9.50
C MET A 159 14.61 -13.65 8.03
N LYS A 160 14.15 -14.82 7.56
CA LYS A 160 14.35 -15.25 6.17
C LYS A 160 13.73 -14.27 5.17
N PHE A 161 12.56 -13.75 5.51
CA PHE A 161 11.88 -12.77 4.69
C PHE A 161 12.64 -11.43 4.68
N SER A 162 13.00 -10.90 5.85
CA SER A 162 13.74 -9.64 6.00
C SER A 162 15.08 -9.64 5.26
N LEU A 163 15.78 -10.78 5.21
CA LEU A 163 17.05 -10.92 4.48
C LEU A 163 16.93 -10.64 2.98
N ILE A 164 15.77 -10.92 2.39
CA ILE A 164 15.49 -10.67 0.97
C ILE A 164 14.80 -9.31 0.80
N ALA A 165 13.88 -9.00 1.70
CA ALA A 165 13.05 -7.81 1.64
C ALA A 165 13.85 -6.53 1.85
N LEU A 166 14.83 -6.50 2.77
CA LEU A 166 15.58 -5.28 3.08
C LEU A 166 16.48 -4.80 1.93
N PRO A 167 17.25 -5.67 1.23
CA PRO A 167 17.93 -5.27 -0.01
C PRO A 167 16.97 -4.80 -1.11
N MET A 168 15.83 -5.49 -1.26
CA MET A 168 14.81 -5.09 -2.25
C MET A 168 14.23 -3.71 -1.92
N ALA A 169 13.95 -3.42 -0.64
CA ALA A 169 13.49 -2.13 -0.16
C ALA A 169 14.48 -1.02 -0.53
N PHE A 170 15.79 -1.28 -0.48
CA PHE A 170 16.80 -0.27 -0.83
C PHE A 170 16.77 0.04 -2.32
N ILE A 171 16.64 -0.99 -3.16
CA ILE A 171 16.54 -0.85 -4.62
C ILE A 171 15.25 -0.10 -4.98
N THR A 172 14.10 -0.52 -4.42
CA THR A 172 12.80 0.08 -4.75
C THR A 172 12.68 1.49 -4.21
N ASN A 173 13.14 1.79 -2.99
CA ASN A 173 13.16 3.15 -2.46
C ASN A 173 14.03 4.09 -3.30
N LYS A 174 15.18 3.63 -3.80
CA LYS A 174 16.00 4.43 -4.72
C LYS A 174 15.26 4.70 -6.03
N ALA A 175 14.60 3.69 -6.59
CA ALA A 175 13.78 3.85 -7.80
C ALA A 175 12.61 4.82 -7.56
N TYR A 176 11.89 4.69 -6.44
CA TYR A 176 10.79 5.60 -6.11
C TYR A 176 11.26 7.02 -5.89
N LEU A 177 12.37 7.23 -5.19
CA LEU A 177 12.90 8.58 -5.03
C LEU A 177 13.32 9.20 -6.37
N SER A 178 13.82 8.39 -7.32
CA SER A 178 14.14 8.90 -8.67
C SER A 178 12.91 9.31 -9.49
N VAL A 179 11.76 8.67 -9.27
CA VAL A 179 10.51 8.93 -10.01
C VAL A 179 9.65 9.98 -9.31
N PHE A 180 9.57 9.93 -7.99
CA PHE A 180 8.65 10.71 -7.16
C PHE A 180 9.36 11.76 -6.28
N GLY A 181 10.70 11.85 -6.31
CA GLY A 181 11.47 12.77 -5.48
C GLY A 181 11.09 14.24 -5.69
N GLU A 182 10.97 14.67 -6.94
CA GLU A 182 10.54 16.03 -7.28
C GLU A 182 9.10 16.31 -6.83
N PHE A 183 8.20 15.35 -7.05
CA PHE A 183 6.82 15.41 -6.57
C PHE A 183 6.73 15.51 -5.04
N SER A 184 7.60 14.80 -4.31
CA SER A 184 7.67 14.85 -2.84
C SER A 184 8.21 16.19 -2.32
N GLY A 185 9.20 16.79 -2.99
CA GLY A 185 9.66 18.15 -2.69
C GLY A 185 8.58 19.21 -2.98
N TRP A 186 7.76 18.98 -4.01
CA TRP A 186 6.63 19.86 -4.33
C TRP A 186 5.46 19.74 -3.34
N ILE A 187 5.18 18.54 -2.79
CA ILE A 187 4.26 18.36 -1.65
C ILE A 187 4.69 19.21 -0.45
N ALA A 188 6.00 19.23 -0.15
CA ALA A 188 6.57 20.00 0.95
C ALA A 188 6.47 21.52 0.75
N GLY A 189 6.72 21.99 -0.48
CA GLY A 189 6.77 23.42 -0.80
C GLY A 189 5.40 24.08 -1.04
N SER A 190 4.40 23.32 -1.50
CA SER A 190 3.08 23.86 -1.87
C SER A 190 2.01 23.73 -0.78
N GLY A 191 2.30 23.03 0.33
CA GLY A 191 1.32 22.85 1.41
C GLY A 191 0.01 22.25 0.88
N ILE A 192 0.08 21.08 0.24
CA ILE A 192 -1.08 20.30 -0.23
C ILE A 192 -2.05 21.15 -1.08
N GLY A 193 -1.50 21.82 -2.09
CA GLY A 193 -2.25 22.44 -3.19
C GLY A 193 -2.57 21.49 -4.35
N ILE A 194 -2.36 20.17 -4.18
CA ILE A 194 -2.32 19.13 -5.24
C ILE A 194 -3.71 18.59 -5.63
N GLY A 195 -4.74 19.16 -5.03
CA GLY A 195 -6.10 18.67 -5.07
C GLY A 195 -6.63 18.14 -6.40
N SER A 196 -6.71 19.02 -7.38
CA SER A 196 -7.37 18.75 -8.65
C SER A 196 -6.59 17.74 -9.50
N GLU A 197 -5.27 17.87 -9.60
CA GLU A 197 -4.43 17.00 -10.43
C GLU A 197 -4.43 15.56 -9.93
N MET A 198 -4.27 15.36 -8.63
CA MET A 198 -4.38 14.03 -8.04
C MET A 198 -5.80 13.47 -8.20
N ILE A 199 -6.84 14.30 -8.09
CA ILE A 199 -8.24 13.85 -8.24
C ILE A 199 -8.50 13.40 -9.67
N LEU A 200 -7.94 14.12 -10.65
CA LEU A 200 -8.02 13.75 -12.06
C LEU A 200 -7.23 12.46 -12.34
N ALA A 201 -6.01 12.31 -11.80
CA ALA A 201 -5.19 11.12 -12.02
C ALA A 201 -5.82 9.87 -11.38
N THR A 202 -6.24 9.95 -10.11
CA THR A 202 -6.94 8.85 -9.42
C THR A 202 -8.32 8.60 -10.00
N GLY A 203 -9.05 9.66 -10.39
CA GLY A 203 -10.33 9.55 -11.08
C GLY A 203 -10.20 8.85 -12.43
N GLY A 204 -9.15 9.14 -13.20
CA GLY A 204 -8.83 8.47 -14.46
C GLY A 204 -8.56 6.97 -14.26
N LEU A 205 -7.76 6.61 -13.25
CA LEU A 205 -7.55 5.21 -12.87
C LEU A 205 -8.86 4.52 -12.49
N MET A 206 -9.69 5.16 -11.68
CA MET A 206 -10.98 4.59 -11.26
C MET A 206 -11.97 4.45 -12.41
N LEU A 207 -11.99 5.40 -13.34
CA LEU A 207 -12.80 5.34 -14.54
C LEU A 207 -12.34 4.19 -15.45
N PHE A 208 -11.03 4.04 -15.65
CA PHE A 208 -10.46 2.91 -16.38
C PHE A 208 -10.89 1.56 -15.79
N PHE A 209 -10.78 1.37 -14.47
CA PHE A 209 -11.21 0.13 -13.82
C PHE A 209 -12.72 -0.08 -13.87
N SER A 210 -13.51 0.99 -13.75
CA SER A 210 -14.96 0.92 -13.87
C SER A 210 -15.37 0.48 -15.29
N LEU A 211 -14.70 0.98 -16.32
CA LEU A 211 -14.91 0.57 -17.71
C LEU A 211 -14.51 -0.88 -17.95
N MET A 212 -13.39 -1.34 -17.39
CA MET A 212 -12.98 -2.75 -17.47
C MET A 212 -14.02 -3.69 -16.84
N ASN A 213 -14.48 -3.37 -15.62
CA ASN A 213 -15.51 -4.16 -14.94
C ASN A 213 -16.86 -4.12 -15.69
N PHE A 214 -17.23 -2.97 -16.27
CA PHE A 214 -18.46 -2.86 -17.07
C PHE A 214 -18.36 -3.68 -18.36
N ARG A 215 -17.20 -3.72 -19.01
CA ARG A 215 -16.94 -4.58 -20.17
C ARG A 215 -17.10 -6.06 -19.80
N GLU A 216 -16.54 -6.50 -18.68
CA GLU A 216 -16.71 -7.89 -18.21
C GLU A 216 -18.18 -8.22 -17.92
N PHE A 217 -18.92 -7.31 -17.30
CA PHE A 217 -20.35 -7.46 -17.08
C PHE A 217 -21.14 -7.57 -18.40
N LEU A 218 -20.82 -6.73 -19.39
CA LEU A 218 -21.44 -6.78 -20.71
C LEU A 218 -21.12 -8.11 -21.41
N ILE A 219 -19.88 -8.59 -21.36
CA ILE A 219 -19.48 -9.89 -21.93
C ILE A 219 -20.24 -11.05 -21.27
N GLN A 220 -20.46 -11.00 -19.96
CA GLN A 220 -21.27 -12.01 -19.25
C GLN A 220 -22.75 -11.96 -19.66
N LYS A 221 -23.27 -10.76 -19.94
CA LYS A 221 -24.69 -10.55 -20.32
C LYS A 221 -24.95 -10.90 -21.79
N THR A 222 -24.02 -10.58 -22.70
CA THR A 222 -24.10 -10.92 -24.13
C THR A 222 -23.65 -12.35 -24.42
N GLY A 223 -22.86 -12.96 -23.54
CA GLY A 223 -22.37 -14.34 -23.60
C GLY A 223 -23.32 -15.42 -23.08
N SER A 224 -24.61 -15.15 -22.87
CA SER A 224 -25.61 -16.17 -22.50
C SER A 224 -25.95 -17.18 -23.61
N GLY A 225 -25.06 -17.33 -24.60
CA GLY A 225 -25.18 -18.25 -25.72
C GLY A 225 -23.89 -18.95 -26.14
N SER A 226 -22.86 -19.09 -25.29
CA SER A 226 -21.74 -20.01 -25.58
C SER A 226 -21.36 -20.87 -24.35
N PRO A 227 -21.28 -22.20 -24.49
CA PRO A 227 -21.14 -23.14 -23.38
C PRO A 227 -19.69 -23.32 -22.89
N LEU A 228 -18.84 -22.30 -22.94
CA LEU A 228 -17.41 -22.46 -22.62
C LEU A 228 -17.00 -22.04 -21.20
N LEU A 229 -17.94 -21.64 -20.34
CA LEU A 229 -17.69 -21.34 -18.92
C LEU A 229 -18.62 -22.11 -17.97
N LYS A 230 -19.00 -23.34 -18.35
CA LYS A 230 -19.47 -24.37 -17.40
C LYS A 230 -18.31 -25.31 -17.07
N SER A 231 -17.29 -24.82 -16.39
CA SER A 231 -16.30 -25.68 -15.72
C SER A 231 -15.60 -24.90 -14.62
N GLU A 232 -16.34 -24.50 -13.59
CA GLU A 232 -15.76 -24.19 -12.28
C GLU A 232 -16.86 -24.24 -11.20
N LYS A 233 -17.59 -25.36 -11.20
CA LYS A 233 -18.27 -25.89 -10.01
C LYS A 233 -18.13 -27.41 -10.09
N HIS A 234 -17.53 -27.98 -9.04
CA HIS A 234 -17.04 -29.36 -8.91
C HIS A 234 -15.64 -29.58 -9.50
N ILE A 235 -14.61 -29.49 -8.66
CA ILE A 235 -14.04 -30.58 -7.84
C ILE A 235 -13.39 -29.92 -6.60
#